data_AF-A0A8J7H2Z8-F1
#
_entry.id   AF-A0A8J7H2Z8-F1
#
_cell.length_a   1.000
_cell.length_b   1.000
_cell.length_c   1.000
_cell.angle_alpha   90.00
_cell.angle_beta   90.00
_cell.angle_gamma   90.00
#
_symmetry.space_group_name_H-M   'P 1'
#
loop_
_entity.id
_entity.type
_entity.pdbx_description
1 polymer ?
#
loop_
_entity_poly.entity_id
_entity_poly.type
_entity_poly.pdbx_seq_one_letter_code
_entity_poly.pdbx_strand_id
1 'polypeptide(L)'
;MEVKYNAIGKERKSLVTAICDITGLKSKYKGMPTYAYEIDYFTVDKEGTLIFDDRADSNEIEILLEKLGEKGFVAEITEESNNATNTTEEAPQSETVGLTVAMPATYFDEGTMENLQHIIEAKGNLIKKALGIDSLPIHKDDEKVSFPWFSFMPNDSDMVAAYTHFIYSICEMARTQKRISAKGKAVDNEKYAFRCFLLRLGFIGDEYKKERKILLQNLSGSSAFKGGVKNEIFK
;
A
#
# COMPACT_ATOMS: atom_id res chain seq x y z
N MET A 1 -17.40 -9.05 4.26
CA MET A 1 -16.22 -9.34 3.40
C MET A 1 -16.54 -10.56 2.56
N GLU A 2 -15.99 -10.69 1.34
CA GLU A 2 -16.18 -11.87 0.48
C GLU A 2 -14.86 -12.25 -0.20
N VAL A 3 -14.53 -13.54 -0.19
CA VAL A 3 -13.29 -14.08 -0.78
C VAL A 3 -13.66 -15.20 -1.75
N LYS A 4 -13.29 -15.04 -3.02
CA LYS A 4 -13.62 -16.01 -4.06
C LYS A 4 -12.55 -17.08 -4.13
N TYR A 5 -12.93 -18.35 -4.20
CA TYR A 5 -11.98 -19.46 -4.42
C TYR A 5 -12.24 -20.20 -5.73
N ASN A 6 -13.31 -19.86 -6.47
CA ASN A 6 -13.78 -20.57 -7.66
C ASN A 6 -13.88 -22.10 -7.48
N ALA A 7 -14.04 -22.55 -6.24
CA ALA A 7 -14.08 -23.96 -5.91
C ALA A 7 -15.47 -24.50 -6.24
N ILE A 8 -15.59 -25.26 -7.33
CA ILE A 8 -16.86 -25.83 -7.80
C ILE A 8 -16.93 -27.34 -7.52
N GLY A 9 -18.12 -27.86 -7.22
CA GLY A 9 -18.35 -29.31 -7.12
C GLY A 9 -17.60 -29.98 -5.97
N LYS A 10 -16.60 -30.82 -6.30
CA LYS A 10 -15.81 -31.59 -5.31
C LYS A 10 -14.85 -30.68 -4.52
N GLU A 11 -14.30 -29.67 -5.16
CA GLU A 11 -13.40 -28.70 -4.53
C GLU A 11 -14.13 -27.80 -3.54
N ARG A 12 -15.39 -27.44 -3.85
CA ARG A 12 -16.28 -26.72 -2.92
C ARG A 12 -16.48 -27.46 -1.60
N LYS A 13 -16.69 -28.78 -1.68
CA LYS A 13 -16.83 -29.63 -0.48
C LYS A 13 -15.52 -29.69 0.30
N SER A 14 -14.39 -29.77 -0.40
CA SER A 14 -13.05 -29.72 0.21
C SER A 14 -12.82 -28.41 0.97
N LEU A 15 -13.19 -27.27 0.39
CA LEU A 15 -13.10 -25.94 1.01
C LEU A 15 -13.94 -25.86 2.28
N VAL A 16 -15.20 -26.30 2.22
CA VAL A 16 -16.11 -26.34 3.38
C VAL A 16 -15.56 -27.22 4.50
N THR A 17 -15.01 -28.39 4.16
CA THR A 17 -14.37 -29.28 5.15
C THR A 17 -13.14 -28.61 5.78
N ALA A 18 -12.29 -27.97 4.97
CA ALA A 18 -11.11 -27.28 5.47
C ALA A 18 -11.48 -26.15 6.44
N ILE A 19 -12.52 -25.37 6.16
CA ILE A 19 -13.02 -24.31 7.05
C ILE A 19 -13.53 -24.90 8.37
N CYS A 20 -14.30 -26.00 8.31
CA CYS A 20 -14.78 -26.69 9.51
C CYS A 20 -13.62 -27.20 10.37
N ASP A 21 -12.57 -27.74 9.76
CA ASP A 21 -11.39 -28.23 10.48
C ASP A 21 -10.59 -27.09 11.15
N ILE A 22 -10.48 -25.93 10.48
CA ILE A 22 -9.72 -24.77 10.97
C ILE A 22 -10.46 -24.08 12.13
N THR A 23 -11.77 -23.90 11.98
CA THR A 23 -12.62 -23.16 12.94
C THR A 23 -13.21 -24.06 14.03
N GLY A 24 -13.21 -25.38 13.82
CA GLY A 24 -13.90 -26.34 14.70
C GLY A 24 -15.43 -26.31 14.58
N LEU A 25 -15.97 -25.53 13.64
CA LEU A 25 -17.40 -25.34 13.45
C LEU A 25 -17.99 -26.38 12.48
N LYS A 26 -19.31 -26.59 12.55
CA LYS A 26 -20.01 -27.55 11.68
C LYS A 26 -20.71 -26.85 10.53
N SER A 27 -20.51 -27.34 9.31
CA SER A 27 -21.25 -26.87 8.14
C SER A 27 -22.67 -27.43 8.07
N LYS A 28 -23.63 -26.62 7.60
CA LYS A 28 -24.99 -27.01 7.25
C LYS A 28 -25.31 -26.63 5.80
N TYR A 29 -25.76 -27.60 5.01
CA TYR A 29 -26.14 -27.36 3.61
C TYR A 29 -27.58 -26.81 3.51
N LYS A 30 -27.76 -25.69 2.82
CA LYS A 30 -29.05 -24.95 2.75
C LYS A 30 -30.02 -25.46 1.67
N GLY A 31 -29.57 -26.28 0.70
CA GLY A 31 -30.43 -26.80 -0.38
C GLY A 31 -30.92 -25.72 -1.36
N MET A 32 -31.92 -26.02 -2.19
CA MET A 32 -32.50 -25.05 -3.14
C MET A 32 -33.13 -23.84 -2.41
N PRO A 33 -33.06 -22.61 -2.98
CA PRO A 33 -32.47 -22.23 -4.27
C PRO A 33 -30.99 -21.83 -4.20
N THR A 34 -30.42 -21.67 -3.01
CA THR A 34 -29.10 -21.06 -2.81
C THR A 34 -27.95 -22.07 -2.91
N TYR A 35 -28.17 -23.31 -2.50
CA TYR A 35 -27.17 -24.38 -2.48
C TYR A 35 -25.89 -24.03 -1.70
N ALA A 36 -25.98 -23.11 -0.73
CA ALA A 36 -24.88 -22.65 0.08
C ALA A 36 -24.61 -23.58 1.28
N TYR A 37 -23.39 -23.54 1.81
CA TYR A 37 -23.03 -24.12 3.10
C TYR A 37 -22.87 -22.99 4.12
N GLU A 38 -23.63 -23.08 5.21
CA GLU A 38 -23.54 -22.16 6.34
C GLU A 38 -22.65 -22.79 7.41
N ILE A 39 -21.64 -22.06 7.87
CA ILE A 39 -20.68 -22.45 8.90
C ILE A 39 -20.66 -21.32 9.93
N ASP A 40 -21.69 -21.28 10.77
CA ASP A 40 -21.96 -20.19 11.72
C ASP A 40 -21.97 -18.80 11.05
N TYR A 41 -20.97 -17.95 11.30
CA TYR A 41 -20.81 -16.62 10.70
C TYR A 41 -20.06 -16.61 9.36
N PHE A 42 -19.74 -17.79 8.80
CA PHE A 42 -19.22 -17.95 7.45
C PHE A 42 -20.26 -18.61 6.54
N THR A 43 -20.29 -18.21 5.27
CA THR A 43 -21.13 -18.86 4.26
C THR A 43 -20.32 -19.15 3.00
N VAL A 44 -20.35 -20.39 2.51
CA VAL A 44 -19.79 -20.74 1.20
C VAL A 44 -20.93 -20.87 0.20
N ASP A 45 -20.96 -20.00 -0.80
CA ASP A 45 -22.02 -19.99 -1.83
C ASP A 45 -21.88 -21.15 -2.84
N LYS A 46 -22.72 -21.16 -3.88
CA LYS A 46 -22.69 -22.24 -4.88
C LYS A 46 -21.52 -22.10 -5.86
N GLU A 47 -21.00 -20.90 -6.05
CA GLU A 47 -19.85 -20.53 -6.87
C GLU A 47 -18.49 -20.80 -6.19
N GLY A 48 -18.48 -21.06 -4.88
CA GLY A 48 -17.26 -21.28 -4.12
C GLY A 48 -16.66 -19.98 -3.55
N THR A 49 -17.50 -18.96 -3.33
CA THR A 49 -17.16 -17.73 -2.60
C THR A 49 -17.40 -17.94 -1.12
N LEU A 50 -16.41 -17.59 -0.30
CA LEU A 50 -16.49 -17.53 1.15
C LEU A 50 -16.94 -16.12 1.57
N ILE A 51 -18.09 -16.03 2.21
CA ILE A 51 -18.75 -14.80 2.66
C ILE A 51 -18.65 -14.73 4.17
N PHE A 52 -18.25 -13.57 4.68
CA PHE A 52 -18.13 -13.26 6.11
C PHE A 52 -19.27 -12.34 6.54
N ASP A 53 -20.03 -12.77 7.55
CA ASP A 53 -21.02 -11.95 8.25
C ASP A 53 -20.31 -10.87 9.10
N ASP A 54 -20.98 -9.76 9.39
CA ASP A 54 -20.48 -8.65 10.20
C ASP A 54 -20.13 -9.06 11.66
N ARG A 55 -20.54 -10.26 12.07
CA ARG A 55 -20.21 -10.86 13.37
C ARG A 55 -18.85 -11.55 13.42
N ALA A 56 -18.17 -11.74 12.28
CA ALA A 56 -16.86 -12.39 12.22
C ALA A 56 -15.75 -11.46 12.75
N ASP A 57 -14.90 -11.95 13.65
CA ASP A 57 -13.75 -11.21 14.16
C ASP A 57 -12.65 -11.10 13.09
N SER A 58 -12.09 -9.91 12.90
CA SER A 58 -11.07 -9.65 11.88
C SER A 58 -9.83 -10.54 12.02
N ASN A 59 -9.43 -10.88 13.25
CA ASN A 59 -8.28 -11.76 13.48
C ASN A 59 -8.60 -13.22 13.12
N GLU A 60 -9.83 -13.67 13.37
CA GLU A 60 -10.28 -15.01 12.98
C GLU A 60 -10.33 -15.17 11.45
N ILE A 61 -10.72 -14.09 10.75
CA ILE A 61 -10.70 -14.04 9.28
C ILE A 61 -9.27 -14.17 8.76
N GLU A 62 -8.32 -13.38 9.27
CA GLU A 62 -6.91 -13.44 8.84
C GLU A 62 -6.29 -14.83 9.04
N ILE A 63 -6.50 -15.43 10.22
CA ILE A 63 -5.99 -16.78 10.54
C ILE A 63 -6.62 -17.86 9.64
N LEU A 64 -7.91 -17.72 9.33
CA LEU A 64 -8.60 -18.66 8.45
C LEU A 64 -8.04 -18.60 7.02
N LEU A 65 -7.82 -17.40 6.48
CA LEU A 65 -7.29 -17.20 5.13
C LEU A 65 -5.87 -17.76 4.99
N GLU A 66 -4.99 -17.52 5.98
CA GLU A 66 -3.62 -18.05 6.00
C GLU A 66 -3.61 -19.58 5.96
N LYS A 67 -4.38 -20.23 6.84
CA LYS A 67 -4.45 -21.71 6.92
C LYS A 67 -5.11 -22.34 5.69
N LEU A 68 -6.05 -21.64 5.04
CA LEU A 68 -6.61 -22.10 3.77
C LEU A 68 -5.56 -22.05 2.65
N GLY A 69 -4.71 -21.01 2.64
CA GLY A 69 -3.56 -20.90 1.76
C GLY A 69 -2.56 -22.05 1.95
N GLU A 70 -2.22 -22.41 3.20
CA GLU A 70 -1.36 -23.56 3.51
C GLU A 70 -1.95 -24.90 3.01
N LYS A 71 -3.28 -25.02 3.02
CA LYS A 71 -4.00 -26.19 2.49
C LYS A 71 -4.16 -26.17 0.97
N GLY A 72 -3.60 -25.17 0.27
CA GLY A 72 -3.59 -25.06 -1.17
C GLY A 72 -4.85 -24.43 -1.78
N PHE A 73 -5.71 -23.80 -0.99
CA PHE A 73 -6.84 -23.03 -1.51
C PHE A 73 -6.35 -21.63 -1.90
N VAL A 74 -6.27 -21.37 -3.20
CA VAL A 74 -5.89 -20.07 -3.74
C VAL A 74 -7.15 -19.23 -3.89
N ALA A 75 -7.23 -18.13 -3.14
CA ALA A 75 -8.28 -17.15 -3.32
C ALA A 75 -8.05 -16.35 -4.61
N GLU A 76 -9.08 -16.20 -5.44
CA GLU A 76 -9.20 -15.06 -6.34
C GLU A 76 -9.36 -13.81 -5.48
N ILE A 77 -8.27 -13.07 -5.37
CA ILE A 77 -8.18 -11.84 -4.61
C ILE A 77 -9.01 -10.77 -5.35
N THR A 78 -10.31 -10.67 -5.06
CA THR A 78 -10.97 -9.36 -5.10
C THR A 78 -10.40 -8.57 -3.94
N GLU A 79 -9.62 -7.54 -4.28
CA GLU A 79 -8.69 -6.83 -3.41
C GLU A 79 -9.13 -6.68 -1.95
N GLU A 80 -8.60 -7.57 -1.11
CA GLU A 80 -8.28 -7.34 0.28
C GLU A 80 -7.19 -8.35 0.69
N SER A 81 -5.95 -7.84 0.80
CA SER A 81 -4.77 -8.36 1.51
C SER A 81 -3.90 -9.50 0.94
N ASN A 82 -2.72 -9.05 0.47
CA ASN A 82 -1.35 -9.45 0.87
C ASN A 82 -0.62 -10.66 0.25
N ASN A 83 0.48 -10.31 -0.46
CA ASN A 83 1.82 -10.91 -0.53
C ASN A 83 1.99 -12.43 -0.70
N ALA A 84 2.57 -12.83 -1.84
CA ALA A 84 3.79 -13.64 -1.86
C ALA A 84 4.54 -13.54 -3.21
N THR A 85 5.82 -13.26 -3.09
CA THR A 85 6.93 -13.41 -4.05
C THR A 85 6.85 -14.63 -4.97
N ASN A 86 7.06 -14.43 -6.28
CA ASN A 86 8.24 -14.93 -7.01
C ASN A 86 8.20 -14.57 -8.52
N THR A 87 9.24 -13.84 -8.91
CA THR A 87 10.05 -13.94 -10.14
C THR A 87 9.41 -14.34 -11.49
N THR A 88 9.68 -13.44 -12.44
CA THR A 88 9.91 -13.64 -13.89
C THR A 88 8.72 -13.40 -14.81
N GLU A 89 8.83 -12.27 -15.52
CA GLU A 89 8.47 -12.01 -16.92
C GLU A 89 7.27 -12.79 -17.49
N GLU A 90 6.14 -12.09 -17.62
CA GLU A 90 5.50 -11.77 -18.90
C GLU A 90 4.12 -11.14 -18.59
N ALA A 91 3.88 -9.94 -19.10
CA ALA A 91 2.57 -9.29 -19.03
C ALA A 91 1.51 -10.17 -19.74
N PRO A 92 0.26 -10.23 -19.25
CA PRO A 92 -0.66 -9.13 -19.55
C PRO A 92 -1.63 -8.77 -18.41
N GLN A 93 -1.74 -7.46 -18.15
CA GLN A 93 -2.95 -6.72 -17.73
C GLN A 93 -3.92 -7.41 -16.73
N SER A 94 -3.66 -7.19 -15.44
CA SER A 94 -4.72 -6.85 -14.50
C SER A 94 -4.30 -5.56 -13.80
N GLU A 95 -4.65 -4.43 -14.42
CA GLU A 95 -4.34 -3.11 -13.86
C GLU A 95 -5.26 -2.88 -12.66
N THR A 96 -4.77 -3.15 -11.45
CA THR A 96 -5.23 -2.43 -10.27
C THR A 96 -5.12 -0.94 -10.60
N VAL A 97 -6.27 -0.25 -10.75
CA VAL A 97 -6.31 1.15 -11.21
C VAL A 97 -5.75 2.04 -10.11
N GLY A 98 -4.45 2.30 -10.18
CA GLY A 98 -3.70 3.12 -9.24
C GLY A 98 -3.08 4.35 -9.90
N LEU A 99 -2.79 5.38 -9.10
CA LEU A 99 -2.07 6.55 -9.61
C LEU A 99 -0.60 6.18 -9.89
N THR A 100 -0.20 6.24 -11.17
CA THR A 100 1.21 6.19 -11.56
C THR A 100 1.65 7.55 -12.08
N VAL A 101 2.63 8.14 -11.41
CA VAL A 101 3.29 9.36 -11.88
C VAL A 101 4.48 8.96 -12.75
N ALA A 102 4.68 9.61 -13.88
CA ALA A 102 5.81 9.34 -14.76
C ALA A 102 6.46 10.65 -15.24
N MET A 103 7.78 10.57 -15.47
CA MET A 103 8.61 11.65 -15.97
C MET A 103 9.37 11.17 -17.21
N PRO A 104 9.62 12.01 -18.23
CA PRO A 104 10.37 11.60 -19.41
C PRO A 104 11.77 11.04 -19.06
N ALA A 105 12.21 9.97 -19.72
CA ALA A 105 13.53 9.37 -19.46
C ALA A 105 14.67 10.35 -19.77
N THR A 106 14.45 11.27 -20.72
CA THR A 106 15.38 12.36 -21.05
C THR A 106 15.67 13.31 -19.89
N TYR A 107 14.82 13.29 -18.85
CA TYR A 107 15.02 14.05 -17.63
C TYR A 107 16.10 13.44 -16.70
N PHE A 108 16.46 12.17 -16.92
CA PHE A 108 17.35 11.40 -16.04
C PHE A 108 18.61 10.93 -16.75
N ASP A 109 19.70 11.66 -16.56
CA ASP A 109 21.04 11.11 -16.82
C ASP A 109 21.45 10.10 -15.72
N GLU A 110 22.59 9.44 -15.91
CA GLU A 110 23.08 8.40 -14.99
C GLU A 110 23.26 8.94 -13.56
N GLY A 111 23.82 10.15 -13.43
CA GLY A 111 24.03 10.77 -12.12
C GLY A 111 22.72 11.18 -11.44
N THR A 112 21.72 11.59 -12.21
CA THR A 112 20.38 11.93 -11.72
C THR A 112 19.66 10.68 -11.20
N MET A 113 19.79 9.55 -11.90
CA MET A 113 19.23 8.27 -11.43
C MET A 113 19.88 7.81 -10.13
N GLU A 114 21.21 7.87 -10.04
CA GLU A 114 21.94 7.52 -8.81
C GLU A 114 21.52 8.43 -7.64
N ASN A 115 21.43 9.74 -7.89
CA ASN A 115 20.97 10.70 -6.90
C ASN A 115 19.54 10.42 -6.44
N LEU A 116 18.63 10.12 -7.37
CA LEU A 116 17.25 9.75 -7.04
C LEU A 116 17.22 8.53 -6.13
N GLN A 117 17.96 7.48 -6.48
CA GLN A 117 18.09 6.28 -5.67
C GLN A 117 18.61 6.60 -4.26
N HIS A 118 19.64 7.43 -4.13
CA HIS A 118 20.14 7.87 -2.83
C HIS A 118 19.10 8.67 -2.02
N ILE A 119 18.24 9.48 -2.65
CA ILE A 119 17.15 10.16 -1.94
C ILE A 119 16.17 9.14 -1.35
N ILE A 120 15.78 8.15 -2.16
CA ILE A 120 14.83 7.10 -1.77
C ILE A 120 15.43 6.21 -0.69
N GLU A 121 16.70 5.84 -0.78
CA GLU A 121 17.37 5.05 0.27
C GLU A 121 17.48 5.83 1.60
N ALA A 122 17.88 7.10 1.53
CA ALA A 122 18.07 7.91 2.74
C ALA A 122 16.77 8.27 3.46
N LYS A 123 15.65 8.40 2.73
CA LYS A 123 14.38 8.90 3.27
C LYS A 123 13.19 7.96 3.05
N GLY A 124 13.40 6.79 2.47
CA GLY A 124 12.35 5.90 2.00
C GLY A 124 11.34 5.54 3.08
N ASN A 125 11.79 5.24 4.29
CA ASN A 125 10.89 4.94 5.42
C ASN A 125 9.97 6.12 5.77
N LEU A 126 10.49 7.34 5.70
CA LEU A 126 9.73 8.54 5.99
C LEU A 126 8.76 8.89 4.85
N ILE A 127 9.17 8.67 3.60
CA ILE A 127 8.33 8.83 2.40
C ILE A 127 7.19 7.81 2.41
N LYS A 128 7.50 6.53 2.61
CA LYS A 128 6.52 5.43 2.75
C LYS A 128 5.46 5.76 3.78
N LYS A 129 5.88 6.17 4.98
CA LYS A 129 4.94 6.55 6.04
C LYS A 129 4.13 7.79 5.70
N ALA A 130 4.74 8.83 5.12
CA ALA A 130 4.05 10.05 4.72
C ALA A 130 2.93 9.78 3.70
N LEU A 131 3.22 8.93 2.71
CA LEU A 131 2.30 8.58 1.63
C LEU A 131 1.34 7.45 2.01
N GLY A 132 1.59 6.72 3.11
CA GLY A 132 0.77 5.58 3.53
C GLY A 132 0.94 4.37 2.63
N ILE A 133 2.17 4.10 2.16
CA ILE A 133 2.51 3.03 1.21
C ILE A 133 3.70 2.20 1.72
N ASP A 134 3.81 0.96 1.23
CA ASP A 134 4.80 0.01 1.74
C ASP A 134 6.08 -0.08 0.91
N SER A 135 6.04 0.37 -0.34
CA SER A 135 7.16 0.29 -1.28
C SER A 135 7.29 1.54 -2.15
N LEU A 136 8.50 1.76 -2.68
CA LEU A 136 8.83 2.89 -3.56
C LEU A 136 9.51 2.38 -4.84
N PRO A 137 8.85 1.52 -5.64
CA PRO A 137 9.41 1.04 -6.90
C PRO A 137 9.66 2.21 -7.86
N ILE A 138 10.73 2.09 -8.64
CA ILE A 138 11.06 3.02 -9.73
C ILE A 138 11.32 2.16 -10.96
N HIS A 139 10.52 2.33 -12.00
CA HIS A 139 10.68 1.61 -13.27
C HIS A 139 11.20 2.58 -14.32
N LYS A 140 12.33 2.25 -14.96
CA LYS A 140 12.90 3.03 -16.06
C LYS A 140 12.79 2.21 -17.35
N ASP A 141 12.19 2.80 -18.37
CA ASP A 141 12.22 2.33 -19.75
C ASP A 141 12.88 3.41 -20.65
N ASP A 142 12.90 3.17 -21.96
CA ASP A 142 13.54 4.07 -22.93
C ASP A 142 12.81 5.42 -23.07
N GLU A 143 11.53 5.50 -22.70
CA GLU A 143 10.68 6.68 -22.87
C GLU A 143 10.51 7.46 -21.57
N LYS A 144 10.37 6.78 -20.43
CA LYS A 144 9.97 7.36 -19.15
C LYS A 144 10.53 6.62 -17.93
N VAL A 145 10.55 7.34 -16.82
CA VAL A 145 10.72 6.82 -15.47
C VAL A 145 9.37 6.91 -14.75
N SER A 146 8.85 5.77 -14.33
CA SER A 146 7.53 5.61 -13.72
C SER A 146 7.64 5.29 -12.23
N PHE A 147 6.73 5.87 -11.45
CA PHE A 147 6.63 5.74 -10.00
C PHE A 147 5.28 5.10 -9.65
N PRO A 148 5.14 3.77 -9.76
CA PRO A 148 3.90 3.05 -9.43
C PRO A 148 3.78 2.88 -7.91
N TRP A 149 3.78 3.99 -7.18
CA TRP A 149 3.77 4.03 -5.71
C TRP A 149 2.38 3.83 -5.11
N PHE A 150 1.33 4.13 -5.89
CA PHE A 150 -0.04 4.11 -5.40
C PHE A 150 -0.82 3.04 -6.14
N SER A 151 -1.18 1.96 -5.43
CA SER A 151 -2.12 0.96 -5.92
C SER A 151 -3.59 1.44 -5.87
N PHE A 152 -3.81 2.65 -5.34
CA PHE A 152 -5.12 3.29 -5.25
C PHE A 152 -5.16 4.59 -6.06
N MET A 153 -6.36 4.96 -6.50
CA MET A 153 -6.62 6.31 -7.01
C MET A 153 -6.98 7.24 -5.85
N PRO A 154 -6.27 8.37 -5.65
CA PRO A 154 -6.64 9.31 -4.62
C PRO A 154 -8.04 9.90 -4.87
N ASN A 155 -8.83 10.01 -3.79
CA ASN A 155 -10.25 10.38 -3.86
C ASN A 155 -10.50 11.87 -4.16
N ASP A 156 -9.47 12.71 -4.10
CA ASP A 156 -9.57 14.14 -4.37
C ASP A 156 -8.39 14.67 -5.20
N SER A 157 -8.64 15.78 -5.90
CA SER A 157 -7.67 16.44 -6.78
C SER A 157 -6.49 17.05 -6.03
N ASP A 158 -6.68 17.49 -4.78
CA ASP A 158 -5.62 18.10 -3.98
C ASP A 158 -4.55 17.03 -3.62
N MET A 159 -4.95 15.77 -3.37
CA MET A 159 -4.05 14.64 -3.12
C MET A 159 -3.28 14.24 -4.38
N VAL A 160 -3.96 14.11 -5.52
CA VAL A 160 -3.30 13.83 -6.81
C VAL A 160 -2.25 14.90 -7.11
N ALA A 161 -2.58 16.17 -6.93
CA ALA A 161 -1.67 17.29 -7.10
C ALA A 161 -0.48 17.20 -6.12
N ALA A 162 -0.74 16.97 -4.84
CA ALA A 162 0.30 16.87 -3.82
C ALA A 162 1.30 15.73 -4.10
N TYR A 163 0.82 14.55 -4.49
CA TYR A 163 1.67 13.40 -4.82
C TYR A 163 2.47 13.61 -6.09
N THR A 164 1.81 14.13 -7.14
CA THR A 164 2.48 14.46 -8.42
C THR A 164 3.56 15.50 -8.21
N HIS A 165 3.26 16.58 -7.50
CA HIS A 165 4.20 17.65 -7.23
C HIS A 165 5.36 17.14 -6.36
N PHE A 166 5.09 16.34 -5.33
CA PHE A 166 6.13 15.75 -4.49
C PHE A 166 7.12 14.87 -5.26
N ILE A 167 6.62 13.99 -6.14
CA ILE A 167 7.48 13.15 -6.99
C ILE A 167 8.31 14.01 -7.93
N TYR A 168 7.68 15.01 -8.58
CA TYR A 168 8.38 15.97 -9.43
C TYR A 168 9.49 16.70 -8.67
N SER A 169 9.22 17.21 -7.46
CA SER A 169 10.23 17.93 -6.67
C SER A 169 11.39 17.04 -6.24
N ILE A 170 11.17 15.75 -5.99
CA ILE A 170 12.25 14.79 -5.72
C ILE A 170 13.12 14.62 -6.96
N CYS A 171 12.52 14.48 -8.14
CA CYS A 171 13.23 14.39 -9.41
C CYS A 171 14.03 15.67 -9.71
N GLU A 172 13.45 16.85 -9.50
CA GLU A 172 14.17 18.14 -9.57
C GLU A 172 15.34 18.22 -8.57
N MET A 173 15.14 17.75 -7.34
CA MET A 173 16.22 17.70 -6.36
C MET A 173 17.35 16.75 -6.79
N ALA A 174 17.03 15.58 -7.36
CA ALA A 174 18.00 14.62 -7.87
C ALA A 174 18.84 15.19 -9.03
N ARG A 175 18.20 15.97 -9.91
CA ARG A 175 18.84 16.59 -11.08
C ARG A 175 19.72 17.80 -10.70
N THR A 176 19.29 18.59 -9.72
CA THR A 176 19.95 19.85 -9.37
C THR A 176 21.10 19.69 -8.37
N GLN A 177 21.09 18.65 -7.54
CA GLN A 177 22.11 18.47 -6.50
C GLN A 177 23.32 17.68 -7.03
N LYS A 178 24.51 18.25 -6.87
CA LYS A 178 25.76 17.64 -7.32
C LYS A 178 26.15 16.36 -6.56
N ARG A 179 25.76 16.23 -5.29
CA ARG A 179 26.01 15.05 -4.44
C ARG A 179 24.88 14.85 -3.45
N ILE A 180 24.37 13.62 -3.37
CA ILE A 180 23.38 13.19 -2.39
C ILE A 180 23.93 11.98 -1.64
N SER A 181 23.78 11.95 -0.31
CA SER A 181 24.17 10.80 0.50
C SER A 181 22.97 9.88 0.73
N ALA A 182 23.15 8.58 0.45
CA ALA A 182 22.21 7.53 0.80
C ALA A 182 22.06 7.29 2.33
N LYS A 183 22.95 7.88 3.15
CA LYS A 183 22.96 7.61 4.59
C LYS A 183 21.70 8.15 5.27
N GLY A 184 20.80 7.23 5.61
CA GLY A 184 19.66 7.50 6.46
C GLY A 184 20.10 8.02 7.83
N LYS A 185 19.30 8.93 8.40
CA LYS A 185 19.47 9.41 9.78
C LYS A 185 18.31 8.88 10.61
N ALA A 186 18.59 8.46 11.84
CA ALA A 186 17.53 8.20 12.81
C ALA A 186 16.71 9.48 13.00
N VAL A 187 15.39 9.33 13.03
CA VAL A 187 14.45 10.45 13.12
C VAL A 187 13.59 10.26 14.37
N ASP A 188 13.81 11.10 15.38
CA ASP A 188 13.01 11.08 16.62
C ASP A 188 11.63 11.72 16.43
N ASN A 189 11.52 12.70 15.52
CA ASN A 189 10.28 13.36 15.16
C ASN A 189 10.11 13.38 13.65
N GLU A 190 9.30 12.43 13.16
CA GLU A 190 9.02 12.21 11.75
C GLU A 190 8.40 13.43 11.09
N LYS A 191 7.36 14.01 11.71
CA LYS A 191 6.65 15.16 11.15
C LYS A 191 7.54 16.39 11.01
N TYR A 192 8.41 16.64 12.00
CA TYR A 192 9.40 17.73 11.91
C TYR A 192 10.42 17.46 10.79
N ALA A 193 11.01 16.26 10.76
CA ALA A 193 12.03 15.91 9.78
C ALA A 193 11.50 15.97 8.35
N PHE A 194 10.28 15.47 8.12
CA PHE A 194 9.67 15.49 6.80
C PHE A 194 9.26 16.91 6.40
N ARG A 195 8.76 17.74 7.34
CA ARG A 195 8.53 19.17 7.06
C ARG A 195 9.82 19.85 6.59
N CYS A 196 10.95 19.63 7.27
CA CYS A 196 12.25 20.17 6.83
C CYS A 196 12.66 19.66 5.45
N PHE A 197 12.31 18.41 5.12
CA PHE A 197 12.54 17.87 3.79
C PHE A 197 11.66 18.56 2.74
N LEU A 198 10.36 18.74 2.98
CA LEU A 198 9.45 19.48 2.10
C LEU A 198 9.92 20.93 1.86
N LEU A 199 10.45 21.60 2.88
CA LEU A 199 11.04 22.94 2.71
C LEU A 199 12.24 22.92 1.77
N ARG A 200 13.09 21.88 1.82
CA ARG A 200 14.22 21.72 0.89
C ARG A 200 13.76 21.42 -0.54
N LEU A 201 12.62 20.75 -0.68
CA LEU A 201 11.97 20.48 -1.97
C LEU A 201 11.24 21.70 -2.55
N GLY A 202 11.12 22.81 -1.80
CA GLY A 202 10.52 24.05 -2.28
C GLY A 202 9.07 24.29 -1.87
N PHE A 203 8.48 23.46 -1.01
CA PHE A 203 7.10 23.62 -0.50
C PHE A 203 7.01 24.76 0.54
N ILE A 204 7.30 26.00 0.12
CA ILE A 204 7.42 27.21 0.95
C ILE A 204 6.33 28.21 0.55
N GLY A 205 5.55 28.72 1.49
CA GLY A 205 4.45 29.66 1.22
C GLY A 205 3.06 29.07 1.47
N ASP A 206 2.03 29.89 1.32
CA ASP A 206 0.64 29.51 1.62
C ASP A 206 0.01 28.67 0.50
N GLU A 207 0.52 28.78 -0.73
CA GLU A 207 0.10 27.98 -1.89
C GLU A 207 0.30 26.48 -1.65
N TYR A 208 1.38 26.09 -0.96
CA TYR A 208 1.68 24.69 -0.63
C TYR A 208 1.04 24.23 0.68
N LYS A 209 0.19 25.04 1.32
CA LYS A 209 -0.38 24.72 2.65
C LYS A 209 -1.19 23.42 2.63
N LYS A 210 -1.96 23.19 1.56
CA LYS A 210 -2.75 21.96 1.40
C LYS A 210 -1.86 20.74 1.18
N GLU A 211 -0.91 20.83 0.26
CA GLU A 211 0.03 19.76 -0.04
C GLU A 211 0.85 19.36 1.20
N ARG A 212 1.36 20.35 1.94
CA ARG A 212 2.05 20.09 3.22
C ARG A 212 1.14 19.42 4.24
N LYS A 213 -0.16 19.76 4.28
CA LYS A 213 -1.11 19.11 5.19
C LYS A 213 -1.25 17.63 4.83
N ILE A 214 -1.46 17.33 3.55
CA ILE A 214 -1.59 15.96 3.02
C ILE A 214 -0.32 15.15 3.28
N LEU A 215 0.84 15.67 2.87
CA LEU A 215 2.14 14.99 2.98
C LEU A 215 2.65 14.82 4.42
N LEU A 216 2.04 15.48 5.42
CA LEU A 216 2.43 15.37 6.83
C LEU A 216 1.40 14.60 7.68
N GLN A 217 0.23 14.24 7.13
CA GLN A 217 -0.90 13.76 7.93
C GLN A 217 -0.63 12.42 8.64
N ASN A 218 0.11 11.52 7.99
CA ASN A 218 0.41 10.18 8.47
C ASN A 218 1.65 10.11 9.39
N LEU A 219 2.34 11.24 9.61
CA LEU A 219 3.58 11.27 10.38
C LEU A 219 3.33 11.60 11.86
N SER A 220 4.10 10.96 12.73
CA SER A 220 4.03 11.18 14.17
C SER A 220 4.86 12.39 14.62
N GLY A 221 4.51 12.96 15.78
CA GLY A 221 5.23 14.07 16.39
C GLY A 221 4.74 15.47 15.99
N SER A 222 5.53 16.49 16.34
CA SER A 222 5.23 17.91 16.11
C SER A 222 5.88 18.41 14.83
N SER A 223 5.19 19.21 14.02
CA SER A 223 5.80 19.87 12.87
C SER A 223 6.70 21.06 13.25
N ALA A 224 6.52 21.62 14.45
CA ALA A 224 7.22 22.83 14.89
C ALA A 224 8.52 22.54 15.66
N PHE A 225 8.55 21.47 16.45
CA PHE A 225 9.65 21.21 17.37
C PHE A 225 10.42 19.94 17.03
N LYS A 226 11.75 20.05 16.88
CA LYS A 226 12.63 18.90 16.57
C LYS A 226 12.54 17.77 17.60
N GLY A 227 12.29 18.09 18.88
CA GLY A 227 12.15 17.10 19.98
C GLY A 227 10.73 16.57 20.23
N GLY A 228 9.75 16.92 19.40
CA GLY A 228 8.34 16.55 19.63
C GLY A 228 7.62 17.42 20.67
N VAL A 229 6.41 17.01 21.06
CA VAL A 229 5.48 17.80 21.91
C VAL A 229 5.91 17.87 23.39
N LYS A 230 6.94 17.12 23.81
CA LYS A 230 7.44 17.13 25.21
C LYS A 230 8.07 18.46 25.67
N ASN A 231 8.11 19.48 24.81
CA ASN A 231 8.61 20.83 25.13
C ASN A 231 7.48 21.88 25.25
N GLU A 232 6.25 21.49 25.58
CA GLU A 232 5.32 22.45 26.22
C GLU A 232 5.74 22.62 27.68
N ILE A 233 6.62 23.60 27.90
CA ILE A 233 6.88 24.16 29.21
C ILE A 233 5.53 24.65 29.72
N PHE A 234 4.95 23.95 30.70
CA PHE A 234 3.96 24.53 31.60
C PHE A 234 4.59 25.81 32.16
N LYS A 235 4.05 26.96 31.76
CA LYS A 235 4.43 28.26 32.26
C LYS A 235 3.20 28.93 32.85
#